data_AF-A0A8S0FMH9-F1
#
_entry.id   AF-A0A8S0FMH9-F1
#
_cell.length_a   1.000
_cell.length_b   1.000
_cell.length_c   1.000
_cell.angle_alpha   90.00
_cell.angle_beta   90.00
_cell.angle_gamma   90.00
#
_symmetry.space_group_name_H-M   'P 1'
#
loop_
_entity.id
_entity.type
_entity.pdbx_description
1 polymer ?
#
loop_
_entity_poly.entity_id
_entity_poly.type
_entity_poly.pdbx_seq_one_letter_code
_entity_poly.pdbx_strand_id
1 'polypeptide(L)'
;MREKGVAEEHIARLHAPVGYNIGAETPQEIAISVLAEILQVKNNAPGGLMMKPSHPSGHQLVVIRGAGDIASGVALRLYHAGFKVIMLEVEKPTVIRCTVAFAQAVFDGEMTVEGVTARLATSSAEAMKLTERGFIPVMVDPTCSLLDELKPLCVVDAIPTEVFSCAQPE
;
A
#
# COMPACT_ATOMS: atom_id res chain seq x y z
N MET A 1 41.89 -7.09 20.74
CA MET A 1 41.73 -8.57 20.77
C MET A 1 42.80 -9.27 19.94
N ARG A 2 43.14 -8.79 18.75
CA ARG A 2 44.26 -9.29 17.94
C ARG A 2 45.62 -9.23 18.64
N GLU A 3 45.93 -8.06 19.22
CA GLU A 3 47.18 -7.85 19.98
C GLU A 3 47.29 -8.70 21.27
N LYS A 4 46.18 -9.33 21.71
CA LYS A 4 46.14 -10.22 22.87
C LYS A 4 46.16 -11.71 22.48
N GLY A 5 46.45 -12.03 21.21
CA GLY A 5 46.62 -13.42 20.73
C GLY A 5 45.31 -14.21 20.53
N VAL A 6 44.17 -13.53 20.44
CA VAL A 6 42.88 -14.19 20.16
C VAL A 6 42.86 -14.67 18.70
N ALA A 7 42.57 -15.96 18.49
CA ALA A 7 42.47 -16.56 17.16
C ALA A 7 41.44 -15.83 16.27
N GLU A 8 41.77 -15.60 15.00
CA GLU A 8 40.90 -14.85 14.06
C GLU A 8 39.52 -15.51 13.90
N GLU A 9 39.41 -16.83 14.03
CA GLU A 9 38.14 -17.55 14.02
C GLU A 9 37.19 -17.12 15.15
N HIS A 10 37.73 -16.80 16.33
CA HIS A 10 36.95 -16.29 17.45
C HIS A 10 36.61 -14.81 17.28
N ILE A 11 37.47 -14.05 16.60
CA ILE A 11 37.22 -12.63 16.28
C ILE A 11 36.11 -12.53 15.22
N ALA A 12 36.10 -13.42 14.22
CA ALA A 12 35.10 -13.44 13.16
C ALA A 12 33.67 -13.71 13.67
N ARG A 13 33.55 -14.36 14.84
CA ARG A 13 32.27 -14.62 15.50
C ARG A 13 31.82 -13.49 16.43
N LEU A 14 32.64 -12.46 16.63
CA LEU A 14 32.30 -11.33 17.48
C LEU A 14 31.35 -10.40 16.72
N HIS A 15 30.10 -10.36 17.18
CA HIS A 15 29.12 -9.38 16.77
C HIS A 15 29.00 -8.33 17.88
N ALA A 16 28.99 -7.05 17.53
CA ALA A 16 28.73 -5.96 18.45
C ALA A 16 27.37 -5.33 18.08
N PRO A 17 26.26 -5.84 18.66
CA PRO A 17 24.93 -5.31 18.37
C PRO A 17 24.86 -3.84 18.79
N VAL A 18 24.23 -3.02 17.95
CA VAL A 18 24.05 -1.58 18.18
C VAL A 18 22.65 -1.29 18.75
N GLY A 19 21.72 -2.22 18.58
CA GLY A 19 20.31 -2.11 18.88
C GLY A 19 19.49 -1.63 17.67
N TYR A 20 18.24 -2.07 17.61
CA TYR A 20 17.24 -1.50 16.70
C TYR A 20 16.80 -0.09 17.10
N ASN A 21 16.55 0.75 16.11
CA ASN A 21 15.93 2.06 16.35
C ASN A 21 14.44 1.90 16.67
N ILE A 22 14.13 1.71 17.96
CA ILE A 22 12.77 1.64 18.50
C ILE A 22 12.35 2.93 19.23
N GLY A 23 13.16 4.00 19.15
CA GLY A 23 12.97 5.22 19.95
C GLY A 23 13.25 5.02 21.44
N ALA A 24 14.17 4.13 21.79
CA ALA A 24 14.54 3.85 23.18
C ALA A 24 15.23 5.04 23.84
N GLU A 25 14.74 5.48 25.00
CA GLU A 25 15.32 6.57 25.79
C GLU A 25 15.84 6.08 27.15
N THR A 26 15.20 5.05 27.71
CA THR A 26 15.58 4.47 29.00
C THR A 26 16.51 3.27 28.84
N PRO A 27 17.33 2.94 29.86
CA PRO A 27 18.20 1.76 29.83
C PRO A 27 17.46 0.44 29.54
N GLN A 28 16.23 0.30 30.04
CA GLN A 28 15.39 -0.88 29.84
C GLN A 28 14.94 -0.98 28.37
N GLU A 29 14.58 0.12 27.75
CA GLU A 29 14.22 0.17 26.32
C GLU A 29 15.44 -0.09 25.43
N ILE A 30 16.61 0.46 25.77
CA ILE A 30 17.87 0.19 25.06
C ILE A 30 18.20 -1.31 25.13
N ALA A 31 18.02 -1.93 26.30
CA ALA A 31 18.22 -3.37 26.46
C ALA A 31 17.28 -4.20 25.57
N ILE A 32 16.01 -3.79 25.43
CA ILE A 32 15.05 -4.44 24.52
C ILE A 32 15.48 -4.28 23.05
N SER A 33 15.94 -3.09 22.67
CA SER A 33 16.46 -2.79 21.32
C SER A 33 17.65 -3.70 20.93
N VAL A 34 18.62 -3.85 21.84
CA VAL A 34 19.78 -4.74 21.66
C VAL A 34 19.38 -6.21 21.67
N LEU A 35 18.50 -6.61 22.58
CA LEU A 35 18.00 -7.99 22.66
C LEU A 35 17.25 -8.40 21.38
N ALA A 36 16.46 -7.48 20.81
CA ALA A 36 15.77 -7.72 19.55
C ALA A 36 16.75 -7.96 18.39
N GLU A 37 17.85 -7.20 18.30
CA GLU A 37 18.91 -7.43 17.29
C GLU A 37 19.61 -8.77 17.51
N ILE A 38 19.94 -9.11 18.76
CA ILE A 38 20.54 -10.41 19.10
C ILE A 38 19.62 -11.56 18.67
N LEU A 39 18.32 -11.48 18.96
CA LEU A 39 17.35 -12.51 18.59
C LEU A 39 17.19 -12.61 17.07
N GLN A 40 17.21 -11.49 16.35
CA GLN A 40 17.20 -11.51 14.89
C GLN A 40 18.38 -12.31 14.34
N VAL A 41 19.61 -11.97 14.76
CA VAL A 41 20.83 -12.65 14.30
C VAL A 41 20.80 -14.13 14.68
N LYS A 42 20.45 -14.43 15.94
CA LYS A 42 20.33 -15.82 16.43
C LYS A 42 19.35 -16.64 15.59
N ASN A 43 18.22 -16.05 15.20
CA ASN A 43 17.15 -16.74 14.48
C ASN A 43 17.29 -16.64 12.95
N ASN A 44 18.37 -16.03 12.42
CA ASN A 44 18.52 -15.70 10.99
C ASN A 44 17.29 -14.96 10.42
N ALA A 45 16.67 -14.09 11.22
CA ALA A 45 15.50 -13.36 10.80
C ALA A 45 15.89 -12.14 9.93
N PRO A 46 15.05 -11.75 8.96
CA PRO A 46 15.35 -10.62 8.07
C PRO A 46 15.35 -9.25 8.79
N GLY A 47 14.81 -9.16 10.00
CA GLY A 47 14.64 -7.90 10.72
C GLY A 47 13.52 -7.01 10.15
N GLY A 48 13.15 -5.96 10.90
CA GLY A 48 12.05 -5.04 10.55
C GLY A 48 10.74 -5.32 11.29
N LEU A 49 9.66 -4.62 10.90
CA LEU A 49 8.34 -4.77 11.53
C LEU A 49 7.86 -6.22 11.43
N MET A 50 7.41 -6.81 12.55
CA MET A 50 6.77 -8.14 12.56
C MET A 50 5.56 -8.18 11.63
N MET A 51 4.85 -7.05 11.51
CA MET A 51 3.81 -6.78 10.52
C MET A 51 4.43 -6.22 9.24
N LYS A 52 5.31 -6.98 8.59
CA LYS A 52 5.23 -6.98 7.13
C LYS A 52 3.99 -7.81 6.80
N PRO A 53 3.05 -7.33 5.98
CA PRO A 53 2.04 -8.25 5.46
C PRO A 53 2.79 -9.41 4.82
N SER A 54 2.56 -10.61 5.35
CA SER A 54 3.05 -11.83 4.74
C SER A 54 2.13 -12.19 3.57
N HIS A 55 2.74 -12.27 2.37
CA HIS A 55 2.30 -12.91 1.10
C HIS A 55 1.63 -12.02 0.04
N PRO A 56 1.74 -12.38 -1.27
CA PRO A 56 2.93 -12.74 -2.05
C PRO A 56 3.06 -11.81 -3.29
N SER A 57 4.27 -11.65 -3.84
CA SER A 57 4.52 -11.13 -5.21
C SER A 57 3.58 -10.03 -5.76
N GLY A 58 3.90 -8.76 -5.52
CA GLY A 58 3.29 -7.62 -6.21
C GLY A 58 2.26 -6.88 -5.37
N HIS A 59 2.42 -5.57 -5.25
CA HIS A 59 1.54 -4.62 -4.57
C HIS A 59 0.05 -5.01 -4.67
N GLN A 60 -0.61 -5.29 -3.54
CA GLN A 60 -1.99 -5.78 -3.51
C GLN A 60 -2.96 -4.74 -4.07
N LEU A 61 -3.97 -5.21 -4.81
CA LEU A 61 -4.97 -4.38 -5.46
C LEU A 61 -6.11 -4.03 -4.50
N VAL A 62 -6.41 -2.74 -4.36
CA VAL A 62 -7.60 -2.20 -3.70
C VAL A 62 -8.49 -1.57 -4.76
N VAL A 63 -9.79 -1.88 -4.71
CA VAL A 63 -10.79 -1.22 -5.57
C VAL A 63 -11.58 -0.22 -4.75
N ILE A 64 -11.81 0.98 -5.29
CA ILE A 64 -12.63 2.01 -4.65
C ILE A 64 -13.89 2.19 -5.50
N ARG A 65 -15.06 2.09 -4.89
CA ARG A 65 -16.33 2.43 -5.52
C ARG A 65 -16.60 3.92 -5.31
N GLY A 66 -16.72 4.65 -6.42
CA GLY A 66 -16.75 6.10 -6.49
C GLY A 66 -15.37 6.71 -6.71
N ALA A 67 -15.30 7.81 -7.44
CA ALA A 67 -14.11 8.59 -7.75
C ALA A 67 -14.25 10.09 -7.44
N GLY A 68 -15.24 10.47 -6.63
CA GLY A 68 -15.42 11.83 -6.11
C GLY A 68 -14.34 12.28 -5.11
N ASP A 69 -14.54 13.44 -4.48
CA ASP A 69 -13.51 14.08 -3.64
C ASP A 69 -13.02 13.19 -2.48
N ILE A 70 -13.95 12.58 -1.72
CA ILE A 70 -13.61 11.70 -0.59
C ILE A 70 -12.85 10.47 -1.09
N ALA A 71 -13.35 9.84 -2.15
CA ALA A 71 -12.72 8.67 -2.75
C ALA A 71 -11.31 8.98 -3.26
N SER A 72 -11.11 10.15 -3.87
CA SER A 72 -9.81 10.61 -4.36
C SER A 72 -8.80 10.79 -3.21
N GLY A 73 -9.24 11.34 -2.08
CA GLY A 73 -8.41 11.43 -0.88
C GLY A 73 -8.02 10.07 -0.29
N VAL A 74 -8.91 9.08 -0.36
CA VAL A 74 -8.60 7.70 0.06
C VAL A 74 -7.62 7.06 -0.92
N ALA A 75 -7.85 7.22 -2.23
CA ALA A 75 -7.00 6.70 -3.30
C ALA A 75 -5.56 7.21 -3.17
N LEU A 76 -5.35 8.50 -2.90
CA LEU A 76 -4.03 9.09 -2.66
C LEU A 76 -3.30 8.42 -1.50
N ARG A 77 -3.98 8.20 -0.37
CA ARG A 77 -3.38 7.56 0.81
C ARG A 77 -3.00 6.10 0.54
N LEU A 78 -3.86 5.36 -0.15
CA LEU A 78 -3.58 3.98 -0.54
C LEU A 78 -2.42 3.91 -1.55
N TYR A 79 -2.41 4.79 -2.55
CA TYR A 79 -1.35 4.89 -3.54
C TYR A 79 0.01 5.20 -2.90
N HIS A 80 0.08 6.20 -2.02
CA HIS A 80 1.31 6.54 -1.30
C HIS A 80 1.73 5.49 -0.27
N ALA A 81 0.78 4.69 0.24
CA ALA A 81 1.08 3.51 1.05
C ALA A 81 1.58 2.31 0.23
N GLY A 82 1.61 2.42 -1.11
CA GLY A 82 2.12 1.39 -2.02
C GLY A 82 1.08 0.38 -2.49
N PHE A 83 -0.21 0.61 -2.30
CA PHE A 83 -1.25 -0.25 -2.88
C PHE A 83 -1.44 0.05 -4.37
N LYS A 84 -1.78 -0.98 -5.15
CA LYS A 84 -2.38 -0.75 -6.48
C LYS A 84 -3.83 -0.32 -6.24
N VAL A 85 -4.25 0.76 -6.86
CA VAL A 85 -5.60 1.30 -6.67
C VAL A 85 -6.30 1.37 -8.02
N ILE A 86 -7.51 0.81 -8.11
CA ILE A 86 -8.44 1.01 -9.22
C ILE A 86 -9.71 1.64 -8.67
N MET A 87 -10.27 2.62 -9.37
CA MET A 87 -11.52 3.27 -8.99
C MET A 87 -12.62 2.89 -9.97
N LEU A 88 -13.82 2.59 -9.47
CA LEU A 88 -15.02 2.35 -10.28
C LEU A 88 -15.94 3.56 -10.14
N GLU A 89 -16.52 4.02 -11.23
CA GLU A 89 -17.37 5.21 -11.25
C GLU A 89 -18.55 5.04 -12.23
N VAL A 90 -19.57 5.87 -12.10
CA VAL A 90 -20.68 5.95 -13.07
C VAL A 90 -20.29 6.75 -14.30
N GLU A 91 -20.96 6.53 -15.45
CA GLU A 91 -20.64 7.20 -16.72
C GLU A 91 -20.77 8.74 -16.65
N LYS A 92 -21.73 9.22 -15.86
CA LYS A 92 -21.97 10.65 -15.62
C LYS A 92 -21.88 10.93 -14.13
N PRO A 93 -20.66 11.12 -13.58
CA PRO A 93 -20.46 11.46 -12.18
C PRO A 93 -21.32 12.65 -11.75
N THR A 94 -21.87 12.59 -10.55
CA THR A 94 -22.70 13.67 -9.98
C THR A 94 -21.90 14.87 -9.49
N VAL A 95 -20.57 14.73 -9.40
CA VAL A 95 -19.64 15.83 -9.12
C VAL A 95 -19.63 16.83 -10.26
N ILE A 96 -19.97 18.09 -9.94
CA ILE A 96 -19.96 19.21 -10.89
C ILE A 96 -18.50 19.60 -11.16
N ARG A 97 -17.92 19.20 -12.30
CA ARG A 97 -16.58 19.60 -12.82
C ARG A 97 -15.60 20.08 -11.73
N CYS A 98 -15.32 19.24 -10.75
CA CYS A 98 -14.39 19.54 -9.67
C CYS A 98 -12.98 19.23 -10.15
N THR A 99 -12.10 20.23 -10.17
CA THR A 99 -10.69 20.08 -10.61
C THR A 99 -9.83 19.24 -9.67
N VAL A 100 -10.41 18.67 -8.61
CA VAL A 100 -9.72 17.96 -7.52
C VAL A 100 -10.21 16.53 -7.30
N ALA A 101 -11.02 15.99 -8.22
CA ALA A 101 -11.56 14.63 -8.14
C ALA A 101 -11.10 13.77 -9.32
N PHE A 102 -10.66 12.54 -9.05
CA PHE A 102 -10.29 11.59 -10.10
C PHE A 102 -11.45 11.20 -11.01
N ALA A 103 -12.71 11.38 -10.59
CA ALA A 103 -13.89 11.22 -11.43
C ALA A 103 -13.83 12.06 -12.73
N GLN A 104 -13.10 13.17 -12.75
CA GLN A 104 -12.93 13.99 -13.95
C GLN A 104 -12.20 13.23 -15.08
N ALA A 105 -11.41 12.19 -14.75
CA ALA A 105 -10.80 11.31 -15.75
C ALA A 105 -11.83 10.59 -16.62
N VAL A 106 -13.07 10.36 -16.14
CA VAL A 106 -14.16 9.79 -16.95
C VAL A 106 -14.53 10.69 -18.12
N PHE A 107 -14.40 12.01 -17.97
CA PHE A 107 -14.73 12.99 -19.01
C PHE A 107 -13.53 13.33 -19.88
N ASP A 108 -12.38 13.62 -19.25
CA ASP A 108 -11.21 14.19 -19.93
C ASP A 108 -10.18 13.11 -20.31
N GLY A 109 -10.42 11.85 -19.94
CA GLY A 109 -9.53 10.71 -20.16
C GLY A 109 -8.43 10.59 -19.10
N GLU A 110 -8.00 11.69 -18.49
CA GLU A 110 -7.05 11.70 -17.37
C GLU A 110 -7.27 12.89 -16.42
N MET A 111 -6.83 12.75 -15.17
CA MET A 111 -6.86 13.80 -14.16
C MET A 111 -5.68 13.65 -13.21
N THR A 112 -5.02 14.74 -12.84
CA THR A 112 -3.93 14.73 -11.86
C THR A 112 -4.33 15.49 -10.61
N VAL A 113 -4.22 14.84 -9.46
CA VAL A 113 -4.48 15.42 -8.13
C VAL A 113 -3.26 15.13 -7.27
N GLU A 114 -2.69 16.18 -6.65
CA GLU A 114 -1.53 16.07 -5.76
C GLU A 114 -0.32 15.32 -6.38
N GLY A 115 -0.12 15.47 -7.69
CA GLY A 115 0.98 14.82 -8.42
C GLY A 115 0.76 13.34 -8.77
N VAL A 116 -0.39 12.76 -8.39
CA VAL A 116 -0.81 11.42 -8.80
C VAL A 116 -1.82 11.55 -9.94
N THR A 117 -1.59 10.78 -11.01
CA THR A 117 -2.43 10.84 -12.21
C THR A 117 -3.36 9.63 -12.29
N ALA A 118 -4.65 9.90 -12.42
CA ALA A 118 -5.67 8.94 -12.74
C ALA A 118 -6.00 8.94 -14.23
N ARG A 119 -6.33 7.76 -14.80
CA ARG A 119 -6.62 7.58 -16.22
C ARG A 119 -7.83 6.71 -16.45
N LEU A 120 -8.67 7.07 -17.41
CA LEU A 120 -9.79 6.25 -17.84
C LEU A 120 -9.26 4.96 -18.48
N ALA A 121 -9.75 3.82 -17.99
CA ALA A 121 -9.47 2.50 -18.55
C ALA A 121 -10.77 1.87 -19.07
N THR A 122 -10.69 1.25 -20.24
CA THR A 122 -11.81 0.63 -20.94
C THR A 122 -11.93 -0.88 -20.69
N SER A 123 -10.90 -1.47 -20.08
CA SER A 123 -10.87 -2.90 -19.73
C SER A 123 -10.05 -3.15 -18.47
N SER A 124 -10.34 -4.25 -17.78
CA SER A 124 -9.58 -4.76 -16.63
C SER A 124 -8.09 -4.92 -16.94
N ALA A 125 -7.77 -5.47 -18.11
CA ALA A 125 -6.40 -5.68 -18.57
C ALA A 125 -5.64 -4.36 -18.77
N GLU A 126 -6.32 -3.33 -19.30
CA GLU A 126 -5.75 -1.98 -19.41
C GLU A 126 -5.56 -1.35 -18.03
N ALA A 127 -6.54 -1.47 -17.14
CA ALA A 127 -6.45 -0.96 -15.78
C ALA A 127 -5.24 -1.56 -15.04
N MET A 128 -5.05 -2.87 -15.11
CA MET A 128 -3.90 -3.54 -14.51
C MET A 128 -2.56 -3.00 -15.05
N LYS A 129 -2.42 -2.82 -16.37
CA LYS A 129 -1.22 -2.22 -16.97
C LYS A 129 -0.99 -0.78 -16.51
N LEU A 130 -2.04 -0.01 -16.31
CA LEU A 130 -1.95 1.37 -15.82
C LEU A 130 -1.47 1.41 -14.35
N THR A 131 -1.93 0.49 -13.49
CA THR A 131 -1.42 0.38 -12.11
C THR A 131 0.08 0.08 -12.08
N GLU A 132 0.57 -0.79 -12.96
CA GLU A 132 1.99 -1.14 -13.06
C GLU A 132 2.87 0.05 -13.49
N ARG A 133 2.27 1.02 -14.17
CA ARG A 133 2.93 2.25 -14.63
C ARG A 133 2.83 3.40 -13.61
N GLY A 134 2.24 3.16 -12.43
CA GLY A 134 2.06 4.17 -11.39
C GLY A 134 0.88 5.12 -11.63
N PHE A 135 -0.10 4.72 -12.45
CA PHE A 135 -1.35 5.47 -12.61
C PHE A 135 -2.48 4.85 -11.79
N ILE A 136 -3.48 5.65 -11.41
CA ILE A 136 -4.73 5.16 -10.82
C ILE A 136 -5.76 5.00 -11.93
N PRO A 137 -6.15 3.78 -12.34
CA PRO A 137 -7.18 3.61 -13.34
C PRO A 137 -8.54 3.97 -12.78
N VAL A 138 -9.35 4.64 -13.58
CA VAL A 138 -10.78 4.88 -13.34
C VAL A 138 -11.55 4.10 -14.39
N MET A 139 -12.51 3.29 -13.99
CA MET A 139 -13.33 2.47 -14.88
C MET A 139 -14.80 2.84 -14.70
N VAL A 140 -15.54 2.90 -15.80
CA VAL A 140 -16.99 3.10 -15.76
C VAL A 140 -17.67 1.76 -15.48
N ASP A 141 -18.13 1.57 -14.24
CA ASP A 141 -18.82 0.35 -13.79
C ASP A 141 -19.77 0.68 -12.62
N PRO A 142 -20.99 1.19 -12.92
CA PRO A 142 -21.94 1.63 -11.91
C PRO A 142 -22.40 0.50 -10.98
N THR A 143 -22.31 -0.75 -11.44
CA THR A 143 -22.82 -1.94 -10.75
C THR A 143 -21.72 -2.76 -10.06
N CYS A 144 -20.46 -2.33 -10.13
CA CYS A 144 -19.32 -3.08 -9.59
C CYS A 144 -19.21 -4.52 -10.16
N SER A 145 -19.61 -4.70 -11.41
CA SER A 145 -19.57 -5.98 -12.13
C SER A 145 -18.15 -6.50 -12.36
N LEU A 146 -17.15 -5.60 -12.31
CA LEU A 146 -15.75 -5.94 -12.56
C LEU A 146 -15.02 -6.53 -11.34
N LEU A 147 -15.64 -6.55 -10.15
CA LEU A 147 -14.98 -7.03 -8.93
C LEU A 147 -14.56 -8.50 -9.03
N ASP A 148 -15.38 -9.35 -9.66
CA ASP A 148 -15.12 -10.78 -9.84
C ASP A 148 -13.87 -11.03 -10.72
N GLU A 149 -13.64 -10.13 -11.69
CA GLU A 149 -12.50 -10.19 -12.59
C GLU A 149 -11.24 -9.58 -11.94
N LEU A 150 -11.39 -8.43 -11.28
CA LEU A 150 -10.29 -7.69 -10.66
C LEU A 150 -9.72 -8.42 -9.43
N LYS A 151 -10.53 -9.23 -8.73
CA LYS A 151 -10.15 -9.98 -7.52
C LYS A 151 -9.33 -9.14 -6.54
N PRO A 152 -9.85 -7.99 -6.09
CA PRO A 152 -9.11 -7.12 -5.19
C PRO A 152 -8.96 -7.75 -3.81
N LEU A 153 -7.95 -7.31 -3.06
CA LEU A 153 -7.80 -7.62 -1.65
C LEU A 153 -9.01 -7.13 -0.84
N CYS A 154 -9.45 -5.91 -1.14
CA CYS A 154 -10.61 -5.31 -0.53
C CYS A 154 -11.23 -4.26 -1.44
N VAL A 155 -12.49 -3.95 -1.15
CA VAL A 155 -13.24 -2.87 -1.79
C VAL A 155 -13.52 -1.79 -0.75
N VAL A 156 -13.23 -0.54 -1.09
CA VAL A 156 -13.63 0.63 -0.33
C VAL A 156 -14.87 1.23 -0.99
N ASP A 157 -16.01 1.17 -0.31
CA ASP A 157 -17.20 1.89 -0.77
C ASP A 157 -17.13 3.35 -0.31
N ALA A 158 -16.92 4.26 -1.26
CA ALA A 158 -16.83 5.70 -1.03
C ALA A 158 -18.03 6.46 -1.63
N ILE A 159 -19.08 5.74 -2.05
CA ILE A 159 -20.37 6.33 -2.38
C ILE A 159 -21.23 6.30 -1.10
N PRO A 160 -21.80 7.42 -0.64
CA PRO A 160 -22.71 7.42 0.49
C PRO A 160 -24.04 6.75 0.11
N THR A 161 -24.05 5.43 0.09
CA THR A 161 -25.22 4.62 0.40
C THR A 161 -25.02 4.12 1.82
N GLU A 162 -26.05 4.17 2.66
CA GLU A 162 -25.97 3.63 4.02
C GLU A 162 -25.30 2.23 4.00
N VAL A 163 -24.42 1.97 4.98
CA VAL A 163 -23.69 0.72 5.28
C VAL A 163 -22.22 0.65 4.80
N PHE A 164 -21.31 0.99 5.70
CA PHE A 164 -19.93 0.48 5.71
C PHE A 164 -19.96 -1.06 5.81
N SER A 165 -19.71 -1.75 4.70
CA SER A 165 -19.51 -3.19 4.66
C SER A 165 -18.15 -3.46 4.04
N CYS A 166 -17.14 -3.67 4.88
CA CYS A 166 -15.90 -4.29 4.46
C CYS A 166 -16.23 -5.77 4.17
N ALA A 167 -16.63 -6.07 2.93
CA ALA A 167 -16.81 -7.45 2.50
C ALA A 167 -15.42 -8.06 2.31
N GLN A 168 -15.05 -8.98 3.22
CA GLN A 168 -13.94 -9.89 3.01
C GLN A 168 -14.39 -10.94 1.97
N PRO A 169 -13.62 -11.22 0.90
CA PRO A 169 -13.90 -12.36 0.06
C PRO A 169 -13.70 -13.66 0.86
N GLU A 170 -14.65 -14.59 0.76
CA GLU A 170 -14.59 -15.95 1.34
C GLU A 170 -13.45 -16.79 0.77
#